data_AF-A0AAV6CAI6-F1
#
_entry.id   AF-A0AAV6CAI6-F1
#
_cell.length_a   1.000
_cell.length_b   1.000
_cell.length_c   1.000
_cell.angle_alpha   90.00
_cell.angle_beta   90.00
_cell.angle_gamma   90.00
#
_symmetry.space_group_name_H-M   'P 1'
#
loop_
_entity.id
_entity.type
_entity.pdbx_description
1 polymer ?
#
loop_
_entity_poly.entity_id
_entity_poly.type
_entity_poly.pdbx_seq_one_letter_code
_entity_poly.pdbx_strand_id
1 'polypeptide(L)' 'MEALSLPHLLIILLIVVIFFGGRRIPEVMRGLGEGIRSFKEGMRGDTPGTTPPASTSTPVAPAAPTATEEKK' A
#
# COMPACT_ATOMS: atom_id res chain seq x y z
N MET A 1 7.90 4.64 -36.22
CA MET A 1 6.72 4.42 -35.36
C MET A 1 7.22 4.39 -33.93
N GLU A 2 7.43 5.57 -33.34
CA GLU A 2 7.81 5.68 -31.93
C GLU A 2 6.65 5.20 -31.08
N ALA A 3 6.73 3.94 -30.66
CA ALA A 3 5.83 3.39 -29.67
C ALA A 3 5.99 4.24 -28.41
N LEU A 4 4.99 5.10 -28.16
CA LEU A 4 4.67 5.76 -26.89
C LEU A 4 5.82 5.70 -25.89
N SER A 5 6.87 6.47 -26.19
CA SER A 5 8.06 6.47 -25.38
C SER A 5 7.67 6.92 -23.97
N LEU A 6 8.30 6.36 -22.94
CA LEU A 6 8.12 6.73 -21.53
C LEU A 6 7.89 8.22 -21.25
N PRO A 7 8.55 9.20 -21.91
CA PRO A 7 8.26 10.63 -21.72
C PRO A 7 6.80 11.03 -22.01
N HIS A 8 6.16 10.48 -23.04
CA HIS A 8 4.79 10.82 -23.38
C HIS A 8 3.81 10.36 -22.29
N LEU A 9 4.00 9.14 -21.78
CA LEU A 9 3.21 8.62 -20.66
C LEU A 9 3.40 9.48 -19.39
N LEU A 10 4.63 9.93 -19.14
CA LEU A 10 4.98 10.76 -17.98
C LEU A 10 4.31 12.15 -18.05
N ILE A 11 4.27 12.75 -19.25
CA ILE A 11 3.57 14.03 -19.49
C ILE A 11 2.06 13.90 -19.24
N ILE A 12 1.44 12.82 -19.74
CA ILE A 12 0.01 12.57 -19.52
C ILE A 12 -0.27 12.35 -18.03
N LEU A 13 0.55 11.55 -17.35
CA LEU A 13 0.46 11.32 -15.91
C LEU A 13 0.57 12.64 -15.14
N LEU A 14 1.50 13.52 -15.51
CA LEU A 14 1.69 14.82 -14.89
C LEU A 14 0.44 15.71 -15.01
N ILE A 15 -0.17 15.76 -16.19
CA ILE A 15 -1.41 16.52 -16.42
C ILE A 15 -2.54 15.97 -15.55
N VAL A 16 -2.70 14.65 -15.49
CA VAL A 16 -3.72 14.00 -14.64
C VAL A 16 -3.49 14.31 -13.16
N VAL A 17 -2.24 14.28 -12.69
CA VAL A 17 -1.88 14.63 -11.30
C VAL A 17 -2.23 16.09 -10.98
N ILE A 18 -2.04 17.02 -11.92
CA ILE A 18 -2.38 18.43 -11.74
C ILE A 18 -3.90 18.62 -11.67
N PHE A 19 -4.65 17.97 -12.57
CA PHE A 19 -6.12 18.07 -12.60
C PHE A 19 -6.81 17.38 -11.41
N PHE A 20 -6.37 16.17 -11.04
CA PHE A 20 -6.93 15.40 -9.93
C PHE A 20 -6.31 15.77 -8.57
N GLY A 21 -5.17 16.46 -8.57
CA GLY A 21 -4.36 16.73 -7.40
C GLY A 21 -3.58 15.49 -6.91
N GLY A 22 -2.36 15.71 -6.41
CA GLY A 22 -1.49 14.63 -5.91
C GLY A 22 -2.04 13.82 -4.73
N ARG A 23 -3.14 14.25 -4.10
CA ARG A 23 -3.82 13.53 -3.01
C ARG A 23 -4.80 12.46 -3.49
N ARG A 24 -5.37 12.58 -4.69
CA ARG A 24 -6.38 11.63 -5.17
C ARG A 24 -5.76 10.31 -5.63
N ILE A 25 -4.63 10.36 -6.35
CA ILE A 25 -3.93 9.17 -6.85
C ILE A 25 -3.61 8.14 -5.75
N PRO A 26 -2.98 8.49 -4.60
CA PRO A 26 -2.71 7.52 -3.54
C PRO A 26 -3.99 6.98 -2.87
N GLU A 27 -5.07 7.77 -2.84
CA GLU A 27 -6.37 7.36 -2.30
C GLU A 27 -7.01 6.27 -3.18
N VAL A 28 -7.03 6.47 -4.51
CA VAL A 28 -7.54 5.46 -5.45
C VAL A 28 -6.63 4.23 -5.52
N MET A 29 -5.30 4.41 -5.48
CA MET A 29 -4.36 3.29 -5.47
C MET A 29 -4.49 2.42 -4.21
N ARG A 30 -4.76 3.02 -3.04
CA ARG A 30 -5.02 2.25 -1.81
C ARG A 30 -6.28 1.39 -1.95
N GLY A 31 -7.39 1.97 -2.38
CA GLY A 31 -8.65 1.22 -2.58
C GLY A 31 -8.54 0.15 -3.67
N LEU A 32 -7.90 0.46 -4.80
CA LEU A 32 -7.67 -0.50 -5.88
C LEU A 32 -6.70 -1.61 -5.45
N GLY A 33 -5.64 -1.28 -4.72
CA GLY A 33 -4.65 -2.24 -4.26
C GLY A 33 -5.23 -3.25 -3.28
N GLU A 34 -6.10 -2.78 -2.37
CA GLU A 34 -6.81 -3.64 -1.41
C GLU A 34 -7.80 -4.57 -2.13
N GLY A 35 -8.57 -4.05 -3.10
CA GLY A 35 -9.47 -4.85 -3.93
C GLY A 35 -8.74 -5.91 -4.77
N ILE A 36 -7.61 -5.56 -5.41
CA ILE A 36 -6.78 -6.51 -6.15
C ILE A 36 -6.18 -7.56 -5.21
N ARG A 37 -5.78 -7.17 -3.99
CA ARG A 37 -5.22 -8.07 -2.98
C ARG A 37 -6.26 -9.11 -2.54
N SER A 38 -7.46 -8.67 -2.16
CA SER A 38 -8.55 -9.57 -1.78
C SER A 38 -9.02 -10.44 -2.95
N PHE A 39 -9.04 -9.89 -4.17
CA PHE A 39 -9.36 -10.67 -5.37
C PHE A 39 -8.31 -11.76 -5.62
N LYS A 40 -7.02 -11.44 -5.46
CA LYS A 40 -5.93 -12.40 -5.64
C LYS A 40 -5.88 -13.44 -4.52
N GLU A 41 -6.23 -13.08 -3.28
CA GLU A 41 -6.36 -14.00 -2.15
C GLU A 41 -7.53 -14.97 -2.34
N GLY A 42 -8.71 -14.46 -2.74
CA GLY A 42 -9.89 -15.31 -3.03
C GLY A 42 -9.69 -16.23 -4.24
N MET A 43 -8.95 -15.77 -5.25
CA MET A 43 -8.63 -16.58 -6.43
C MET A 43 -7.49 -17.58 -6.18
N ARG A 44 -6.77 -17.47 -5.05
CA ARG A 44 -5.66 -18.36 -4.67
C ARG A 44 -6.08 -19.59 -3.87
N GLY A 45 -7.35 -19.75 -3.50
CA GLY A 45 -7.93 -20.98 -2.94
C GLY A 45 -7.12 -21.61 -1.80
N ASP A 46 -7.51 -21.34 -0.55
CA ASP A 46 -7.13 -22.10 0.66
C ASP A 46 -5.66 -22.55 0.76
N THR A 47 -4.72 -21.61 0.64
CA THR A 47 -3.35 -21.84 1.13
C THR A 47 -3.11 -20.95 2.36
N PRO A 48 -3.25 -21.48 3.59
CA PRO A 48 -2.98 -20.74 4.81
C PRO A 48 -1.47 -20.56 4.94
N GLY A 49 -0.91 -19.48 4.40
CA GLY A 49 0.54 -19.30 4.46
C GLY A 49 1.19 -18.15 3.70
N THR A 50 0.47 -17.11 3.28
CA THR A 50 1.13 -15.92 2.72
C THR A 50 0.58 -14.65 3.35
N THR A 51 0.88 -14.48 4.63
CA THR A 51 1.02 -13.15 5.24
C THR A 51 2.37 -12.60 4.80
N PRO A 52 2.42 -11.47 4.08
CA PRO A 52 3.17 -10.34 4.64
C PRO A 52 2.60 -8.97 4.22
N PRO A 53 3.13 -7.89 4.80
CA PRO A 53 2.86 -7.36 6.12
C PRO A 53 1.72 -6.32 6.08
N ALA A 54 1.28 -5.93 7.27
CA ALA A 54 0.51 -4.72 7.49
C ALA A 54 1.11 -3.54 6.72
N SER A 55 0.25 -2.79 6.02
CA SER A 55 0.61 -1.48 5.50
C SER A 55 1.18 -0.64 6.63
N THR A 56 2.37 -0.09 6.36
CA THR A 56 3.05 0.93 7.12
C THR A 56 2.12 2.14 7.36
N SER A 57 1.46 2.16 8.50
CA SER A 57 1.03 3.36 9.20
C SER A 57 1.01 3.09 10.69
N THR A 58 2.18 2.80 11.26
CA THR A 58 2.65 3.18 12.61
C THR A 58 4.06 2.59 12.76
N PRO A 59 5.12 3.40 12.96
CA PRO A 59 6.40 2.89 13.38
C PRO A 59 6.21 2.19 14.73
N VAL A 60 6.70 0.97 14.81
CA VAL A 60 6.97 0.24 16.05
C VAL A 60 7.68 1.17 17.04
N ALA A 61 6.99 1.53 18.12
CA ALA A 61 7.60 1.78 19.42
C ALA A 61 7.04 0.72 20.37
N PRO A 62 7.77 -0.40 20.59
CA PRO A 62 7.50 -1.31 21.67
C PRO A 62 8.07 -0.62 22.92
N ALA A 63 7.33 0.35 23.48
CA ALA A 63 7.59 0.79 24.82
C ALA A 63 7.05 -0.30 25.75
N ALA A 64 7.99 -1.00 26.37
CA ALA A 64 7.79 -2.11 27.28
C ALA A 64 6.60 -1.89 28.24
N PRO A 65 5.82 -2.94 28.56
CA PRO A 65 5.01 -2.91 29.77
C PRO A 65 5.99 -2.82 30.95
N THR A 66 6.05 -1.64 31.57
CA THR A 66 6.64 -1.45 32.89
C THR A 66 5.82 -2.28 33.87
N ALA A 67 6.18 -3.54 34.02
CA ALA A 67 5.76 -4.38 35.12
C ALA A 67 6.58 -3.96 36.35
N THR A 68 5.93 -3.20 37.21
CA THR A 68 6.25 -3.12 38.64
C THR A 68 5.98 -4.49 39.26
N GLU A 69 7.03 -5.22 39.66
CA GLU A 69 6.99 -6.27 40.71
C GLU A 69 8.44 -6.65 41.07
N GLU A 70 9.01 -6.17 42.18
CA GLU A 70 8.98 -6.74 43.54
C GLU A 70 9.81 -8.04 43.74
N LYS A 71 10.89 -7.94 44.54
CA LYS A 71 11.34 -8.90 45.58
C LYS A 71 11.90 -10.28 45.17
N LYS A 72 13.21 -10.47 45.34
CA LYS A 72 13.85 -11.21 46.46
C LYS A 72 15.35 -11.40 46.25
#